data_AF-A0AAV4EKZ2-F1
#
_entry.id   AF-A0AAV4EKZ2-F1
#
_cell.length_a   1.000
_cell.length_b   1.000
_cell.length_c   1.000
_cell.angle_alpha   90.00
_cell.angle_beta   90.00
_cell.angle_gamma   90.00
#
_symmetry.space_group_name_H-M   'P 1'
#
loop_
_entity.id
_entity.type
_entity.pdbx_description
1 polymer ?
#
loop_
_entity_poly.entity_id
_entity_poly.type
_entity_poly.pdbx_seq_one_letter_code
_entity_poly.pdbx_strand_id
1 'polypeptide(L)'
;MPLIDNQPETGKHPHIKLSQMDSNVWTCLFQQRNLPLCDNSTNTVVRDFALQSLAAFPNSSIILTKGDLPSNSFRYFHLCEGVRPDLTVFDQEVLTYPWSLPMTRKFYPAIHFPGGFLHLKKRVSSNGEKSFTFLDLINANYHRPLFACIGVQEYESSWKKGYDLWPYSVCWRFKKKVETLAIGQWSEETEHLADSWHYAQNSFEPGSWESVANDEMWRAKTATAMFYLDIALTLPEGSKEYFELLTHSYQLLSRALKQASYLSSTNSSDDVPGYWHRNFAIICERLVRSPVTENIKGLSSPESLPDQISLVRLTAHHFRQFLRQDPHDPDYAKIQEAVSALQTYLDNISEEKPTK
;
A
#
# COMPACT_ATOMS: atom_id res chain seq x y z
N MET A 1 6.49 94.79 -0.96
CA MET A 1 6.64 95.11 -2.39
C MET A 1 7.85 94.36 -2.91
N PRO A 2 7.76 93.44 -3.89
CA PRO A 2 6.70 92.50 -4.27
C PRO A 2 7.16 91.01 -4.19
N LEU A 3 6.23 90.14 -4.59
CA LEU A 3 6.27 88.68 -4.75
C LEU A 3 7.31 88.17 -5.76
N ILE A 4 7.83 86.96 -5.54
CA ILE A 4 7.97 85.94 -6.60
C ILE A 4 7.51 84.60 -6.05
N ASP A 5 6.46 84.08 -6.68
CA ASP A 5 5.88 82.76 -6.57
C ASP A 5 6.73 81.77 -7.40
N ASN A 6 7.02 80.59 -6.86
CA ASN A 6 7.51 79.44 -7.63
C ASN A 6 7.09 78.16 -6.93
N GLN A 7 6.05 77.54 -7.48
CA GLN A 7 5.53 76.23 -7.11
C GLN A 7 6.56 75.12 -7.36
N PRO A 8 6.63 74.06 -6.53
CA PRO A 8 7.34 72.85 -6.89
C PRO A 8 6.46 71.99 -7.81
N GLU A 9 6.95 71.75 -9.02
CA GLU A 9 6.35 70.80 -9.96
C GLU A 9 6.21 69.41 -9.32
N THR A 10 4.97 68.92 -9.34
CA THR A 10 4.57 67.55 -9.03
C THR A 10 5.39 66.54 -9.84
N GLY A 11 6.23 65.77 -9.16
CA GLY A 11 7.00 64.67 -9.73
C GLY A 11 6.08 63.58 -10.27
N LYS A 12 6.05 63.42 -11.59
CA LYS A 12 5.39 62.32 -12.30
C LYS A 12 6.04 60.99 -11.89
N HIS A 13 5.29 60.12 -11.22
CA HIS A 13 5.65 58.71 -11.12
C HIS A 13 5.63 58.09 -12.54
N PRO A 14 6.70 57.39 -12.97
CA PRO A 14 6.70 56.76 -14.27
C PRO A 14 5.70 55.60 -14.28
N HIS A 15 4.59 55.77 -14.97
CA HIS A 15 3.69 54.67 -15.34
C HIS A 15 4.37 53.81 -16.41
N ILE A 16 5.03 52.73 -15.98
CA ILE A 16 5.50 51.69 -16.90
C ILE A 16 4.26 51.03 -17.50
N LYS A 17 4.10 51.13 -18.83
CA LYS A 17 3.05 50.41 -19.55
C LYS A 17 3.40 48.92 -19.54
N LEU A 18 2.47 48.06 -19.10
CA LEU A 18 2.60 46.59 -19.05
C LEU A 18 3.03 45.98 -20.40
N SER A 19 2.78 46.67 -21.52
CA SER A 19 3.19 46.28 -22.87
C SER A 19 4.69 46.45 -23.17
N GLN A 20 5.50 46.95 -22.23
CA GLN A 20 6.95 47.18 -22.38
C GLN A 20 7.82 46.28 -21.51
N MET A 21 7.21 45.36 -20.73
CA MET A 21 7.97 44.39 -19.94
C MET A 21 8.43 43.22 -20.82
N ASP A 22 9.75 43.03 -20.84
CA ASP A 22 10.43 41.95 -21.55
C ASP A 22 9.93 40.58 -21.08
N SER A 23 9.81 39.60 -21.99
CA SER A 23 9.25 38.27 -21.68
C SER A 23 10.02 37.55 -20.54
N ASN A 24 11.31 37.86 -20.41
CA ASN A 24 12.16 37.36 -19.33
C ASN A 24 11.77 37.95 -17.96
N VAL A 25 11.35 39.21 -17.90
CA VAL A 25 10.90 39.86 -16.64
C VAL A 25 9.58 39.26 -16.17
N TRP A 26 8.66 38.98 -17.10
CA TRP A 26 7.43 38.26 -16.81
C TRP A 26 7.69 36.84 -16.30
N THR A 27 8.63 36.12 -16.94
CA THR A 27 9.00 34.77 -16.53
C THR A 27 9.61 34.77 -15.12
N CYS A 28 10.54 35.68 -14.82
CA CYS A 28 11.14 35.80 -13.50
C CYS A 28 10.12 36.19 -12.41
N LEU A 29 9.24 37.15 -12.67
CA LEU A 29 8.19 37.54 -11.73
C LEU A 29 7.16 36.42 -11.51
N PHE A 30 6.82 35.69 -12.57
CA PHE A 30 5.95 34.52 -12.48
C PHE A 30 6.61 33.40 -11.65
N GLN A 31 7.89 33.10 -11.89
CA GLN A 31 8.63 32.11 -11.09
C GLN A 31 8.77 32.53 -9.63
N GLN A 32 9.12 33.79 -9.34
CA GLN A 32 9.25 34.27 -7.96
C GLN A 32 7.92 34.24 -7.19
N ARG A 33 6.81 34.60 -7.85
CA ARG A 33 5.48 34.56 -7.21
C ARG A 33 4.98 33.14 -6.97
N ASN A 34 5.31 32.21 -7.87
CA ASN A 34 4.90 30.82 -7.75
C ASN A 34 5.91 29.96 -6.98
N LEU A 35 7.11 30.48 -6.65
CA LEU A 35 8.14 29.72 -5.94
C LEU A 35 7.61 29.09 -4.65
N PRO A 36 6.88 29.80 -3.76
CA PRO A 36 6.34 29.16 -2.55
C PRO A 36 5.29 28.08 -2.82
N LEU A 37 4.62 28.13 -3.98
CA LEU A 37 3.62 27.12 -4.39
C LEU A 37 4.27 25.90 -5.05
N CYS A 38 5.45 26.08 -5.66
CA CYS A 38 6.18 25.02 -6.37
C CYS A 38 7.37 24.47 -5.56
N ASP A 39 7.70 25.08 -4.43
CA ASP A 39 8.81 24.67 -3.57
C ASP A 39 8.49 23.33 -2.89
N ASN A 40 9.05 22.27 -3.45
CA ASN A 40 9.00 20.92 -2.91
C ASN A 40 10.32 20.51 -2.25
N SER A 41 11.19 21.46 -1.90
CA SER A 41 12.52 21.17 -1.33
C SER A 41 12.48 20.41 0.00
N THR A 42 11.37 20.52 0.73
CA THR A 42 11.12 19.80 2.00
C THR A 42 10.23 18.58 1.83
N ASN A 43 9.71 18.34 0.62
CA ASN A 43 8.86 17.21 0.33
C ASN A 43 9.70 15.93 0.25
N THR A 44 9.50 15.04 1.22
CA THR A 44 10.29 13.83 1.43
C THR A 44 9.47 12.56 1.28
N VAL A 45 8.19 12.65 0.91
CA VAL A 45 7.25 11.51 0.95
C VAL A 45 7.72 10.36 0.07
N VAL A 46 8.08 10.64 -1.19
CA VAL A 46 8.57 9.62 -2.14
C VAL A 46 9.94 9.07 -1.72
N ARG A 47 10.79 9.92 -1.12
CA ARG A 47 12.07 9.49 -0.54
C ARG A 47 11.83 8.49 0.59
N ASP A 48 10.97 8.85 1.53
CA ASP A 48 10.70 8.04 2.72
C ASP A 48 9.99 6.74 2.34
N PHE A 49 9.11 6.77 1.33
CA PHE A 49 8.52 5.58 0.72
C PHE A 49 9.60 4.61 0.24
N ALA A 50 10.57 5.10 -0.55
CA ALA A 50 11.63 4.27 -1.10
C ALA A 50 12.56 3.72 -0.02
N LEU A 51 13.00 4.57 0.92
CA LEU A 51 13.92 4.17 1.97
C LEU A 51 13.30 3.14 2.91
N GLN A 52 12.05 3.35 3.34
CA GLN A 52 11.35 2.40 4.20
C GLN A 52 11.09 1.07 3.48
N SER A 53 10.64 1.13 2.21
CA SER A 53 10.40 -0.08 1.42
C SER A 53 11.68 -0.87 1.19
N LEU A 54 12.78 -0.22 0.82
CA LEU A 54 14.08 -0.87 0.61
C LEU A 54 14.65 -1.45 1.92
N ALA A 55 14.42 -0.81 3.06
CA ALA A 55 14.86 -1.30 4.36
C ALA A 55 14.16 -2.60 4.78
N ALA A 56 12.91 -2.82 4.35
CA ALA A 56 12.13 -4.00 4.71
C ALA A 56 12.69 -5.33 4.18
N PHE A 57 13.41 -5.33 3.05
CA PHE A 57 13.81 -6.57 2.41
C PHE A 57 14.95 -7.30 3.13
N PRO A 58 14.91 -8.65 3.19
CA PRO A 58 16.05 -9.44 3.65
C PRO A 58 17.31 -9.16 2.81
N ASN A 59 18.47 -9.46 3.39
CA ASN A 59 19.74 -9.28 2.69
C ASN A 59 19.81 -10.09 1.39
N SER A 60 20.46 -9.53 0.38
CA SER A 60 20.68 -10.20 -0.92
C SER A 60 19.39 -10.58 -1.66
N SER A 61 18.28 -9.87 -1.43
CA SER A 61 17.01 -10.13 -2.14
C SER A 61 17.01 -9.63 -3.59
N ILE A 62 16.13 -10.20 -4.41
CA ILE A 62 15.85 -9.77 -5.79
C ILE A 62 14.48 -9.09 -5.81
N ILE A 63 14.45 -7.84 -6.26
CA ILE A 63 13.27 -6.98 -6.22
C ILE A 63 12.88 -6.63 -7.66
N LEU A 64 11.72 -7.13 -8.08
CA LEU A 64 11.11 -6.86 -9.37
C LEU A 64 10.12 -5.70 -9.20
N THR A 65 10.43 -4.53 -9.75
CA THR A 65 9.52 -3.38 -9.70
C THR A 65 8.58 -3.37 -10.90
N LYS A 66 7.39 -2.80 -10.72
CA LYS A 66 6.38 -2.56 -11.76
C LYS A 66 5.81 -1.15 -11.58
N GLY A 67 5.62 -0.43 -12.67
CA GLY A 67 5.08 0.92 -12.65
C GLY A 67 6.09 1.97 -12.17
N ASP A 68 5.71 3.23 -12.37
CA ASP A 68 6.65 4.35 -12.26
C ASP A 68 7.17 4.59 -10.84
N LEU A 69 6.31 4.49 -9.82
CA LEU A 69 6.69 4.82 -8.45
C LEU A 69 7.85 3.95 -7.93
N PRO A 70 7.72 2.61 -7.80
CA PRO A 70 8.80 1.79 -7.27
C PRO A 70 9.94 1.67 -8.28
N SER A 71 9.68 1.64 -9.58
CA SER A 71 10.76 1.56 -10.58
C SER A 71 11.67 2.77 -10.52
N ASN A 72 11.15 3.99 -10.45
CA ASN A 72 12.01 5.18 -10.43
C ASN A 72 12.58 5.44 -9.04
N SER A 73 11.75 5.43 -8.00
CA SER A 73 12.20 5.77 -6.65
C SER A 73 13.20 4.75 -6.11
N PHE A 74 12.92 3.44 -6.22
CA PHE A 74 13.85 2.44 -5.68
C PHE A 74 15.15 2.42 -6.47
N ARG A 75 15.10 2.54 -7.82
CA ARG A 75 16.32 2.58 -8.64
C ARG A 75 17.17 3.81 -8.33
N TYR A 76 16.55 4.99 -8.13
CA TYR A 76 17.30 6.20 -7.77
C TYR A 76 18.05 6.00 -6.46
N PHE A 77 17.36 5.63 -5.37
CA PHE A 77 18.01 5.48 -4.08
C PHE A 77 19.00 4.31 -4.04
N HIS A 78 18.70 3.22 -4.76
CA HIS A 78 19.61 2.07 -4.80
C HIS A 78 20.87 2.33 -5.63
N LEU A 79 20.73 2.86 -6.85
CA LEU A 79 21.85 2.99 -7.79
C LEU A 79 22.61 4.32 -7.64
N CYS A 80 21.90 5.42 -7.37
CA CYS A 80 22.52 6.76 -7.28
C CYS A 80 22.98 7.08 -5.86
N GLU A 81 22.16 6.75 -4.86
CA GLU A 81 22.44 7.05 -3.44
C GLU A 81 23.09 5.88 -2.68
N GLY A 82 23.26 4.72 -3.34
CA GLY A 82 23.90 3.54 -2.75
C GLY A 82 23.12 2.90 -1.60
N VAL A 83 21.80 3.10 -1.53
CA VAL A 83 20.95 2.50 -0.50
C VAL A 83 20.80 1.01 -0.77
N ARG A 84 21.09 0.18 0.25
CA ARG A 84 20.96 -1.28 0.18
C ARG A 84 21.66 -1.88 -1.05
N PRO A 85 22.99 -1.69 -1.20
CA PRO A 85 23.73 -2.16 -2.37
C PRO A 85 23.82 -3.70 -2.46
N ASP A 86 23.41 -4.40 -1.39
CA ASP A 86 23.28 -5.86 -1.35
C ASP A 86 22.07 -6.38 -2.17
N LEU A 87 21.08 -5.53 -2.43
CA LEU A 87 19.88 -5.90 -3.16
C LEU A 87 20.12 -5.94 -4.68
N THR A 88 19.24 -6.64 -5.39
CA THR A 88 19.15 -6.53 -6.85
C THR A 88 17.80 -5.98 -7.23
N VAL A 89 17.74 -4.71 -7.63
CA VAL A 89 16.50 -4.01 -7.98
C VAL A 89 16.45 -3.74 -9.47
N PHE A 90 15.43 -4.25 -10.18
CA PHE A 90 15.21 -3.92 -11.59
C PHE A 90 13.73 -3.97 -11.98
N ASP A 91 13.41 -3.24 -13.03
CA ASP A 91 12.06 -3.13 -13.59
C ASP A 91 11.73 -4.37 -14.44
N GLN A 92 10.62 -5.03 -14.13
CA GLN A 92 10.20 -6.22 -14.89
C GLN A 92 9.56 -5.88 -16.24
N GLU A 93 8.95 -4.70 -16.40
CA GLU A 93 8.26 -4.22 -17.60
C GLU A 93 9.20 -3.95 -18.75
N VAL A 94 10.40 -3.47 -18.44
CA VAL A 94 11.38 -3.24 -19.49
C VAL A 94 11.83 -4.53 -20.17
N LEU A 95 11.78 -5.70 -19.50
CA LEU A 95 12.22 -6.99 -20.07
C LEU A 95 11.48 -7.42 -21.34
N THR A 96 10.32 -6.82 -21.61
CA THR A 96 9.55 -7.08 -22.84
C THR A 96 10.16 -6.46 -24.09
N TYR A 97 11.03 -5.45 -23.92
CA TYR A 97 11.67 -4.78 -25.04
C TYR A 97 12.93 -5.52 -25.53
N PRO A 98 13.13 -5.69 -26.85
CA PRO A 98 14.30 -6.42 -27.39
C PRO A 98 15.66 -5.86 -26.95
N TRP A 99 15.75 -4.54 -26.75
CA TRP A 99 16.98 -3.85 -26.37
C TRP A 99 17.31 -3.98 -24.87
N SER A 100 16.33 -4.27 -24.02
CA SER A 100 16.49 -4.15 -22.56
C SER A 100 17.22 -5.34 -21.95
N LEU A 101 16.96 -6.55 -22.44
CA LEU A 101 17.53 -7.75 -21.84
C LEU A 101 19.07 -7.81 -21.98
N PRO A 102 19.68 -7.48 -23.14
CA PRO A 102 21.14 -7.37 -23.24
C PRO A 102 21.72 -6.38 -22.24
N MET A 103 21.07 -5.23 -22.04
CA MET A 103 21.48 -4.21 -21.07
C MET A 103 21.33 -4.72 -19.64
N THR A 104 20.18 -5.30 -19.31
CA THR A 104 19.88 -5.84 -17.97
C THR A 104 20.89 -6.91 -17.57
N ARG A 105 21.25 -7.82 -18.49
CA ARG A 105 22.31 -8.82 -18.25
C ARG A 105 23.65 -8.21 -17.89
N LYS A 106 24.01 -7.11 -18.54
CA LYS A 106 25.27 -6.40 -18.29
C LYS A 106 25.27 -5.75 -16.90
N PHE A 107 24.16 -5.13 -16.50
CA PHE A 107 24.05 -4.45 -15.20
C PHE A 107 23.80 -5.40 -14.03
N TYR A 108 23.19 -6.55 -14.27
CA TYR A 108 22.81 -7.51 -13.23
C TYR A 108 23.40 -8.90 -13.52
N PRO A 109 24.74 -9.06 -13.46
CA PRO A 109 25.42 -10.32 -13.81
C PRO A 109 25.06 -11.48 -12.88
N ALA A 110 24.57 -11.19 -11.67
CA ALA A 110 24.12 -12.19 -10.70
C ALA A 110 22.72 -12.75 -10.99
N ILE A 111 21.98 -12.20 -11.97
CA ILE A 111 20.66 -12.69 -12.35
C ILE A 111 20.78 -13.65 -13.53
N HIS A 112 20.21 -14.85 -13.36
CA HIS A 112 20.21 -15.87 -14.39
C HIS A 112 18.97 -15.71 -15.31
N PHE A 113 19.21 -15.36 -16.58
CA PHE A 113 18.15 -15.20 -17.60
C PHE A 113 18.12 -16.41 -18.55
N PRO A 114 17.12 -17.30 -18.47
CA PRO A 114 17.13 -18.62 -19.14
C PRO A 114 16.67 -18.60 -20.61
N GLY A 115 17.13 -17.63 -21.40
CA GLY A 115 16.83 -17.52 -22.83
C GLY A 115 17.16 -16.13 -23.41
N GLY A 116 17.07 -15.95 -24.72
CA GLY A 116 17.45 -14.71 -25.43
C GLY A 116 16.44 -13.57 -25.35
N PHE A 117 15.19 -13.84 -24.97
CA PHE A 117 14.12 -12.83 -24.81
C PHE A 117 12.97 -13.37 -23.97
N LEU A 118 12.24 -12.47 -23.31
CA LEU A 118 11.04 -12.79 -22.55
C LEU A 118 9.85 -12.98 -23.51
N HIS A 119 9.06 -14.04 -23.33
CA HIS A 119 7.81 -14.25 -24.06
C HIS A 119 6.81 -15.05 -23.21
N LEU A 120 5.51 -14.79 -23.38
CA LEU A 120 4.43 -15.45 -22.60
C LEU A 120 4.36 -16.97 -22.78
N LYS A 121 4.96 -17.48 -23.86
CA LYS A 121 5.03 -18.90 -24.21
C LYS A 121 6.43 -19.19 -24.76
N LYS A 122 6.97 -20.38 -24.48
CA LYS A 122 8.25 -20.81 -25.05
C LYS A 122 8.18 -20.82 -26.57
N ARG A 123 9.12 -20.11 -27.21
CA ARG A 123 9.27 -19.99 -28.66
C ARG A 123 10.73 -19.91 -29.03
N VAL A 124 11.00 -20.08 -30.31
CA VAL A 124 12.32 -19.84 -30.91
C VAL A 124 12.14 -18.73 -31.92
N SER A 125 12.96 -17.69 -31.83
CA SER A 125 12.98 -16.60 -32.81
C SER A 125 13.60 -17.07 -34.13
N SER A 126 13.48 -16.24 -35.17
CA SER A 126 14.04 -16.52 -36.51
C SER A 126 15.56 -16.72 -36.52
N ASN A 127 16.28 -16.12 -35.56
CA ASN A 127 17.73 -16.27 -35.39
C ASN A 127 18.13 -17.48 -34.51
N GLY A 128 17.18 -18.32 -34.09
CA GLY A 128 17.45 -19.52 -33.29
C GLY A 128 17.51 -19.30 -31.77
N GLU A 129 17.34 -18.07 -31.28
CA GLU A 129 17.31 -17.81 -29.84
C GLU A 129 16.04 -18.38 -29.19
N LYS A 130 16.22 -19.05 -28.05
CA LYS A 130 15.09 -19.58 -27.26
C LYS A 130 14.55 -18.50 -26.34
N SER A 131 13.23 -18.34 -26.31
CA SER A 131 12.58 -17.48 -25.34
C SER A 131 12.51 -18.15 -23.96
N PHE A 132 12.25 -17.34 -22.94
CA PHE A 132 11.87 -17.82 -21.61
C PHE A 132 10.58 -17.15 -21.14
N THR A 133 9.84 -17.81 -20.27
CA THR A 133 8.67 -17.22 -19.59
C THR A 133 9.07 -16.62 -18.25
N PHE A 134 8.20 -15.84 -17.62
CA PHE A 134 8.50 -15.29 -16.30
C PHE A 134 8.64 -16.37 -15.23
N LEU A 135 7.89 -17.47 -15.33
CA LEU A 135 8.11 -18.67 -14.52
C LEU A 135 9.55 -19.21 -14.64
N ASP A 136 10.10 -19.28 -15.85
CA ASP A 136 11.48 -19.72 -16.04
C ASP A 136 12.47 -18.76 -15.35
N LEU A 137 12.24 -17.44 -15.45
CA LEU A 137 13.04 -16.42 -14.77
C LEU A 137 13.01 -16.58 -13.24
N ILE A 138 11.82 -16.74 -12.66
CA ILE A 138 11.67 -16.94 -11.20
C ILE A 138 12.37 -18.24 -10.79
N ASN A 139 12.12 -19.35 -11.49
CA ASN A 139 12.75 -20.64 -11.19
C ASN A 139 14.28 -20.57 -11.23
N ALA A 140 14.85 -19.86 -12.21
CA ALA A 140 16.28 -19.66 -12.34
C ALA A 140 16.91 -18.88 -11.17
N ASN A 141 16.12 -18.05 -10.47
CA ASN A 141 16.62 -17.11 -9.46
C ASN A 141 16.06 -17.33 -8.05
N TYR A 142 15.20 -18.33 -7.85
CA TYR A 142 14.55 -18.61 -6.55
C TYR A 142 15.49 -19.08 -5.43
N HIS A 143 16.79 -19.24 -5.72
CA HIS A 143 17.81 -19.49 -4.70
C HIS A 143 18.04 -18.27 -3.78
N ARG A 144 17.52 -17.08 -4.16
CA ARG A 144 17.47 -15.86 -3.36
C ARG A 144 16.01 -15.47 -3.08
N PRO A 145 15.70 -14.79 -1.97
CA PRO A 145 14.37 -14.21 -1.75
C PRO A 145 14.00 -13.27 -2.91
N LEU A 146 12.82 -13.49 -3.50
CA LEU A 146 12.38 -12.80 -4.70
C LEU A 146 11.02 -12.13 -4.46
N PHE A 147 10.93 -10.85 -4.81
CA PHE A 147 9.80 -10.00 -4.51
C PHE A 147 9.31 -9.27 -5.77
N ALA A 148 8.00 -9.02 -5.85
CA ALA A 148 7.36 -8.18 -6.84
C ALA A 148 6.69 -6.98 -6.15
N CYS A 149 7.13 -5.77 -6.48
CA CYS A 149 6.62 -4.53 -5.88
C CYS A 149 5.51 -3.93 -6.71
N ILE A 150 4.37 -3.63 -6.07
CA ILE A 150 3.12 -3.24 -6.74
C ILE A 150 2.66 -4.32 -7.75
N GLY A 151 3.02 -5.57 -7.47
CA GLY A 151 2.57 -6.76 -8.19
C GLY A 151 3.39 -7.13 -9.42
N VAL A 152 2.82 -8.04 -10.20
CA VAL A 152 3.40 -8.61 -11.43
C VAL A 152 2.61 -8.08 -12.63
N GLN A 153 3.22 -8.07 -13.82
CA GLN A 153 2.50 -7.75 -15.06
C GLN A 153 1.25 -8.62 -15.24
N GLU A 154 0.10 -7.99 -15.48
CA GLU A 154 -1.19 -8.68 -15.52
C GLU A 154 -1.31 -9.69 -16.66
N TYR A 155 -0.72 -9.36 -17.81
CA TYR A 155 -0.69 -10.25 -18.97
C TYR A 155 0.31 -11.41 -18.83
N GLU A 156 1.16 -11.40 -17.79
CA GLU A 156 2.11 -12.47 -17.48
C GLU A 156 1.57 -13.31 -16.30
N SER A 157 1.01 -14.48 -16.65
CA SER A 157 0.44 -15.42 -15.68
C SER A 157 1.21 -16.74 -15.58
N SER A 158 2.37 -16.86 -16.23
CA SER A 158 3.08 -18.15 -16.26
C SER A 158 3.55 -18.56 -14.87
N TRP A 159 3.93 -17.59 -14.03
CA TRP A 159 4.39 -17.80 -12.66
C TRP A 159 3.32 -18.42 -11.74
N LYS A 160 2.04 -18.13 -11.98
CA LYS A 160 0.89 -18.62 -11.18
C LYS A 160 0.76 -20.15 -11.17
N LYS A 161 1.49 -20.85 -12.05
CA LYS A 161 1.55 -22.31 -12.06
C LYS A 161 2.40 -22.89 -10.92
N GLY A 162 3.43 -22.17 -10.48
CA GLY A 162 4.42 -22.67 -9.52
C GLY A 162 4.50 -21.86 -8.23
N TYR A 163 3.98 -20.63 -8.22
CA TYR A 163 4.12 -19.69 -7.12
C TYR A 163 2.79 -19.03 -6.76
N ASP A 164 2.68 -18.68 -5.49
CA ASP A 164 1.74 -17.72 -4.94
C ASP A 164 2.50 -16.47 -4.47
N LEU A 165 1.77 -15.39 -4.24
CA LEU A 165 2.31 -14.12 -3.76
C LEU A 165 1.84 -13.89 -2.33
N TRP A 166 2.78 -13.75 -1.40
CA TRP A 166 2.47 -13.43 0.00
C TRP A 166 2.88 -11.98 0.28
N PRO A 167 2.06 -11.20 1.01
CA PRO A 167 2.30 -9.77 1.20
C PRO A 167 3.56 -9.52 2.02
N TYR A 168 4.35 -8.52 1.61
CA TYR A 168 5.58 -8.14 2.29
C TYR A 168 5.81 -6.63 2.11
N SER A 169 5.34 -5.84 3.07
CA SER A 169 5.25 -4.38 2.95
C SER A 169 4.45 -3.98 1.69
N VAL A 170 4.93 -3.01 0.90
CA VAL A 170 4.34 -2.56 -0.38
C VAL A 170 4.54 -3.57 -1.53
N CYS A 171 5.18 -4.70 -1.26
CA CYS A 171 5.55 -5.71 -2.25
C CYS A 171 4.98 -7.08 -1.88
N TRP A 172 5.28 -8.06 -2.73
CA TRP A 172 4.81 -9.42 -2.60
C TRP A 172 5.97 -10.38 -2.76
N ARG A 173 6.18 -11.27 -1.79
CA ARG A 173 7.17 -12.33 -1.87
C ARG A 173 6.63 -13.48 -2.70
N PHE A 174 7.41 -13.97 -3.65
CA PHE A 174 7.10 -15.22 -4.33
C PHE A 174 7.33 -16.38 -3.40
N LYS A 175 6.33 -17.24 -3.26
CA LYS A 175 6.35 -18.45 -2.44
C LYS A 175 5.90 -19.62 -3.28
N LYS A 176 6.62 -20.74 -3.26
CA LYS A 176 6.20 -21.91 -4.05
C LYS A 176 4.86 -22.41 -3.51
N LYS A 177 3.98 -22.89 -4.39
CA LYS A 177 2.67 -23.43 -3.97
C LYS A 177 2.74 -24.61 -3.00
N VAL A 178 3.88 -25.31 -2.98
CA VAL A 178 4.13 -26.42 -2.05
C VAL A 178 4.51 -25.95 -0.65
N GLU A 179 4.85 -24.67 -0.48
CA GLU A 179 5.20 -24.10 0.82
C GLU A 179 3.93 -23.84 1.63
N THR A 180 3.90 -24.34 2.86
CA THR A 180 2.80 -24.10 3.79
C THR A 180 3.00 -22.77 4.52
N LEU A 181 1.92 -22.02 4.68
CA LEU A 181 1.91 -20.77 5.45
C LEU A 181 2.02 -21.07 6.95
N ALA A 182 3.15 -20.73 7.55
CA ALA A 182 3.33 -20.71 8.99
C ALA A 182 2.84 -19.35 9.54
N ILE A 183 1.58 -19.28 9.94
CA ILE A 183 0.86 -18.02 10.27
C ILE A 183 1.62 -17.18 11.30
N GLY A 184 2.02 -17.78 12.44
CA GLY A 184 2.75 -17.06 13.49
C GLY A 184 4.08 -16.47 13.00
N GLN A 185 4.91 -17.28 12.33
CA GLN A 185 6.20 -16.82 11.79
C GLN A 185 6.02 -15.73 10.74
N TRP A 186 5.06 -15.90 9.83
CA TRP A 186 4.79 -14.91 8.79
C TRP A 186 4.25 -13.59 9.37
N SER A 187 3.45 -13.66 10.43
CA SER A 187 3.00 -12.47 11.16
C SER A 187 4.16 -11.73 11.78
N GLU A 188 5.03 -12.40 12.54
CA GLU A 188 6.22 -11.79 13.15
C GLU A 188 7.14 -11.15 12.10
N GLU A 189 7.31 -11.81 10.95
CA GLU A 189 8.13 -11.29 9.85
C GLU A 189 7.54 -10.02 9.18
N THR A 190 6.21 -9.87 9.16
CA THR A 190 5.55 -8.87 8.30
C THR A 190 4.82 -7.75 9.03
N GLU A 191 4.44 -7.96 10.30
CA GLU A 191 3.52 -7.05 11.01
C GLU A 191 4.09 -5.64 11.24
N HIS A 192 5.41 -5.48 11.22
CA HIS A 192 6.08 -4.21 11.52
C HIS A 192 6.59 -3.46 10.29
N LEU A 193 6.51 -4.05 9.09
CA LEU A 193 7.23 -3.56 7.91
C LEU A 193 6.75 -2.19 7.38
N ALA A 194 5.60 -1.71 7.85
CA ALA A 194 5.05 -0.40 7.48
C ALA A 194 4.72 0.47 8.70
N ASP A 195 5.13 0.07 9.91
CA ASP A 195 4.80 0.78 11.16
C ASP A 195 5.43 2.18 11.22
N SER A 196 6.62 2.36 10.62
CA SER A 196 7.34 3.64 10.57
C SER A 196 6.69 4.69 9.67
N TRP A 197 5.69 4.32 8.87
CA TRP A 197 5.00 5.27 8.02
C TRP A 197 4.10 6.18 8.84
N HIS A 198 4.41 7.48 8.83
CA HIS A 198 3.82 8.48 9.73
C HIS A 198 2.94 9.52 9.02
N TYR A 199 2.80 9.45 7.70
CA TYR A 199 1.94 10.38 6.97
C TYR A 199 0.48 9.95 7.08
N ALA A 200 -0.42 10.90 7.33
CA ALA A 200 -1.86 10.63 7.45
C ALA A 200 -2.46 10.28 6.08
N GLN A 201 -3.46 9.40 6.01
CA GLN A 201 -3.97 8.84 4.75
C GLN A 201 -4.40 9.90 3.73
N ASN A 202 -5.09 10.96 4.16
CA ASN A 202 -5.65 11.97 3.28
C ASN A 202 -4.88 13.31 3.32
N SER A 203 -3.56 13.28 3.59
CA SER A 203 -2.76 14.50 3.75
C SER A 203 -2.21 15.09 2.45
N PHE A 204 -2.47 14.48 1.30
CA PHE A 204 -1.90 14.88 0.01
C PHE A 204 -2.98 15.05 -1.06
N GLU A 205 -2.68 15.91 -2.05
CA GLU A 205 -3.58 16.17 -3.17
C GLU A 205 -3.84 14.87 -3.96
N PRO A 206 -5.11 14.50 -4.24
CA PRO A 206 -5.42 13.31 -5.02
C PRO A 206 -4.72 13.30 -6.38
N GLY A 207 -4.11 12.17 -6.72
CA GLY A 207 -3.38 11.98 -7.98
C GLY A 207 -1.94 12.50 -7.99
N SER A 208 -1.47 13.12 -6.90
CA SER A 208 -0.05 13.41 -6.69
C SER A 208 0.76 12.12 -6.42
N TRP A 209 2.07 12.16 -6.67
CA TRP A 209 2.95 11.01 -6.34
C TRP A 209 3.03 10.76 -4.84
N GLU A 210 2.88 11.80 -4.03
CA GLU A 210 2.80 11.74 -2.58
C GLU A 210 1.56 10.98 -2.14
N SER A 211 0.40 11.29 -2.72
CA SER A 211 -0.85 10.55 -2.47
C SER A 211 -0.69 9.08 -2.87
N VAL A 212 -0.14 8.79 -4.06
CA VAL A 212 0.07 7.40 -4.51
C VAL A 212 1.02 6.64 -3.56
N ALA A 213 2.15 7.25 -3.17
CA ALA A 213 3.10 6.62 -2.25
C ALA A 213 2.48 6.40 -0.86
N ASN A 214 1.67 7.34 -0.39
CA ASN A 214 0.96 7.23 0.87
C ASN A 214 -0.06 6.09 0.84
N ASP A 215 -0.91 6.02 -0.20
CA ASP A 215 -1.90 4.96 -0.37
C ASP A 215 -1.27 3.57 -0.39
N GLU A 216 -0.13 3.45 -1.07
CA GLU A 216 0.66 2.21 -1.12
C GLU A 216 1.15 1.78 0.27
N MET A 217 1.66 2.72 1.07
CA MET A 217 2.13 2.44 2.43
C MET A 217 0.98 2.14 3.40
N TRP A 218 -0.14 2.83 3.27
CA TRP A 218 -1.34 2.50 4.04
C TRP A 218 -1.87 1.12 3.68
N ARG A 219 -1.89 0.75 2.40
CA ARG A 219 -2.19 -0.64 2.00
C ARG A 219 -1.23 -1.64 2.63
N ALA A 220 0.07 -1.33 2.65
CA ALA A 220 1.09 -2.19 3.25
C ALA A 220 0.86 -2.45 4.75
N LYS A 221 0.35 -1.47 5.52
CA LYS A 221 0.05 -1.63 6.96
C LYS A 221 -0.94 -2.77 7.26
N THR A 222 -1.80 -3.12 6.31
CA THR A 222 -2.85 -4.14 6.51
C THR A 222 -2.77 -5.32 5.55
N ALA A 223 -1.79 -5.35 4.64
CA ALA A 223 -1.69 -6.34 3.59
C ALA A 223 -1.69 -7.78 4.13
N THR A 224 -0.93 -8.07 5.20
CA THR A 224 -0.93 -9.40 5.85
C THR A 224 -2.29 -9.75 6.46
N ALA A 225 -2.96 -8.79 7.10
CA ALA A 225 -4.28 -9.03 7.68
C ALA A 225 -5.31 -9.40 6.61
N MET A 226 -5.31 -8.67 5.49
CA MET A 226 -6.21 -8.92 4.36
C MET A 226 -5.90 -10.26 3.69
N PHE A 227 -4.62 -10.60 3.53
CA PHE A 227 -4.20 -11.90 3.00
C PHE A 227 -4.70 -13.07 3.84
N TYR A 228 -4.66 -12.97 5.17
CA TYR A 228 -5.23 -14.01 6.04
C TYR A 228 -6.74 -14.12 5.94
N LEU A 229 -7.44 -12.98 5.84
CA LEU A 229 -8.88 -12.97 5.60
C LEU A 229 -9.21 -13.67 4.27
N ASP A 230 -8.50 -13.34 3.19
CA ASP A 230 -8.71 -13.94 1.88
C ASP A 230 -8.52 -15.47 1.91
N ILE A 231 -7.46 -15.96 2.56
CA ILE A 231 -7.26 -17.41 2.72
C ILE A 231 -8.39 -18.02 3.57
N ALA A 232 -8.74 -17.41 4.70
CA ALA A 232 -9.79 -17.91 5.58
C ALA A 232 -11.11 -18.08 4.82
N LEU A 233 -11.48 -17.11 3.97
CA LEU A 233 -12.71 -17.18 3.18
C LEU A 233 -12.73 -18.29 2.11
N THR A 234 -11.59 -18.91 1.81
CA THR A 234 -11.52 -20.10 0.93
C THR A 234 -11.61 -21.43 1.67
N LEU A 235 -11.49 -21.41 3.00
CA LEU A 235 -11.54 -22.60 3.84
C LEU A 235 -12.98 -22.91 4.30
N PRO A 236 -13.28 -24.18 4.66
CA PRO A 236 -14.56 -24.51 5.28
C PRO A 236 -14.76 -23.71 6.58
N GLU A 237 -15.92 -23.05 6.70
CA GLU A 237 -16.32 -22.30 7.89
C GLU A 237 -16.26 -23.21 9.13
N GLY A 238 -15.64 -22.71 10.20
CA GLY A 238 -15.52 -23.42 11.48
C GLY A 238 -14.34 -24.41 11.59
N SER A 239 -13.54 -24.58 10.53
CA SER A 239 -12.25 -25.30 10.66
C SER A 239 -11.28 -24.58 11.61
N LYS A 240 -10.30 -25.32 12.16
CA LYS A 240 -9.30 -24.74 13.06
C LYS A 240 -8.47 -23.67 12.35
N GLU A 241 -8.05 -23.98 11.13
CA GLU A 241 -7.22 -23.12 10.28
C GLU A 241 -7.98 -21.85 9.87
N TYR A 242 -9.27 -21.97 9.54
CA TYR A 242 -10.16 -20.82 9.31
C TYR A 242 -10.16 -19.86 10.49
N PHE A 243 -10.31 -20.40 11.70
CA PHE A 243 -10.38 -19.60 12.91
C PHE A 243 -9.04 -18.96 13.30
N GLU A 244 -7.94 -19.71 13.13
CA GLU A 244 -6.58 -19.22 13.37
C GLU A 244 -6.28 -18.01 12.46
N LEU A 245 -6.55 -18.12 11.16
CA LEU A 245 -6.36 -17.02 10.20
C LEU A 245 -7.22 -15.79 10.54
N LEU A 246 -8.50 -15.98 10.89
CA LEU A 246 -9.36 -14.87 11.29
C LEU A 246 -8.88 -14.19 12.58
N THR A 247 -8.38 -14.96 13.54
CA THR A 247 -7.85 -14.43 14.80
C THR A 247 -6.62 -13.56 14.54
N HIS A 248 -5.67 -14.05 13.73
CA HIS A 248 -4.50 -13.26 13.35
C HIS A 248 -4.87 -12.04 12.51
N SER A 249 -5.81 -12.18 11.57
CA SER A 249 -6.33 -11.06 10.77
C SER A 249 -6.95 -9.97 11.65
N TYR A 250 -7.77 -10.37 12.64
CA TYR A 250 -8.36 -9.47 13.64
C TYR A 250 -7.28 -8.72 14.42
N GLN A 251 -6.27 -9.42 14.95
CA GLN A 251 -5.21 -8.83 15.76
C GLN A 251 -4.41 -7.78 14.97
N LEU A 252 -3.99 -8.13 13.75
CA LEU A 252 -3.23 -7.24 12.88
C LEU A 252 -4.04 -6.00 12.50
N LEU A 253 -5.29 -6.17 12.06
CA LEU A 253 -6.13 -5.06 11.61
C LEU A 253 -6.60 -4.19 12.78
N SER A 254 -6.88 -4.78 13.95
CA SER A 254 -7.17 -4.04 15.19
C SER A 254 -5.99 -3.16 15.58
N ARG A 255 -4.76 -3.69 15.51
CA ARG A 255 -3.55 -2.92 15.78
C ARG A 255 -3.38 -1.76 14.80
N ALA A 256 -3.55 -2.02 13.50
CA ALA A 256 -3.45 -0.99 12.47
C ALA A 256 -4.48 0.14 12.69
N LEU A 257 -5.73 -0.20 13.03
CA LEU A 257 -6.78 0.77 13.36
C LEU A 257 -6.43 1.59 14.62
N LYS A 258 -5.92 0.94 15.68
CA LYS A 258 -5.43 1.62 16.90
C LYS A 258 -4.29 2.58 16.54
N GLN A 259 -3.28 2.14 15.77
CA GLN A 259 -2.16 2.97 15.34
C GLN A 259 -2.61 4.18 14.52
N ALA A 260 -3.51 3.97 13.57
CA ALA A 260 -4.03 5.03 12.72
C ALA A 260 -4.77 6.11 13.52
N SER A 261 -5.47 5.74 14.60
CA SER A 261 -6.12 6.72 15.48
C SER A 261 -5.13 7.70 16.12
N TYR A 262 -3.87 7.32 16.33
CA TYR A 262 -2.83 8.25 16.83
C TYR A 262 -2.29 9.19 15.75
N LEU A 263 -2.41 8.83 14.47
CA LEU A 263 -2.01 9.67 13.34
C LEU A 263 -3.11 10.65 12.92
N SER A 264 -4.35 10.43 13.39
CA SER A 264 -5.48 11.32 13.18
C SER A 264 -5.25 12.68 13.87
N SER A 265 -5.22 13.75 13.10
CA SER A 265 -5.18 15.12 13.61
C SER A 265 -6.57 15.65 13.99
N THR A 266 -7.65 14.96 13.58
CA THR A 266 -9.02 15.45 13.69
C THR A 266 -9.92 14.62 14.61
N ASN A 267 -9.41 13.52 15.20
CA ASN A 267 -10.22 12.48 15.87
C ASN A 267 -11.38 11.98 14.99
N SER A 268 -11.31 12.17 13.66
CA SER A 268 -12.36 11.75 12.75
C SER A 268 -12.14 10.28 12.37
N SER A 269 -13.25 9.55 12.22
CA SER A 269 -13.23 8.18 11.70
C SER A 269 -12.85 8.10 10.22
N ASP A 270 -12.62 9.22 9.55
CA ASP A 270 -12.36 9.31 8.11
C ASP A 270 -10.86 9.28 7.76
N ASP A 271 -10.01 9.10 8.78
CA ASP A 271 -8.55 9.12 8.63
C ASP A 271 -7.93 7.77 8.27
N VAL A 272 -8.75 6.74 8.00
CA VAL A 272 -8.32 5.44 7.49
C VAL A 272 -9.08 5.06 6.21
N PRO A 273 -8.49 4.24 5.33
CA PRO A 273 -9.20 3.78 4.14
C PRO A 273 -10.47 2.98 4.47
N GLY A 274 -11.59 3.27 3.79
CA GLY A 274 -12.88 2.64 4.10
C GLY A 274 -12.91 1.12 4.00
N TYR A 275 -12.10 0.53 3.11
CA TYR A 275 -11.98 -0.92 3.03
C TYR A 275 -11.44 -1.56 4.31
N TRP A 276 -10.70 -0.82 5.15
CA TRP A 276 -10.27 -1.31 6.48
C TRP A 276 -11.48 -1.57 7.37
N HIS A 277 -12.42 -0.62 7.41
CA HIS A 277 -13.65 -0.77 8.18
C HIS A 277 -14.52 -1.91 7.66
N ARG A 278 -14.70 -2.01 6.34
CA ARG A 278 -15.44 -3.11 5.71
C ARG A 278 -14.86 -4.46 6.10
N ASN A 279 -13.56 -4.66 5.92
CA ASN A 279 -12.92 -5.94 6.17
C ASN A 279 -12.82 -6.27 7.67
N PHE A 280 -12.61 -5.28 8.53
CA PHE A 280 -12.63 -5.49 9.98
C PHE A 280 -14.02 -5.91 10.49
N ALA A 281 -15.09 -5.31 9.95
CA ALA A 281 -16.46 -5.71 10.28
C ALA A 281 -16.76 -7.16 9.82
N ILE A 282 -16.31 -7.54 8.63
CA ILE A 282 -16.40 -8.93 8.13
C ILE A 282 -15.67 -9.88 9.09
N ILE A 283 -14.43 -9.58 9.47
CA ILE A 283 -13.67 -10.43 10.41
C ILE A 283 -14.43 -10.60 11.73
N CYS A 284 -14.95 -9.49 12.29
CA CYS A 284 -15.72 -9.55 13.54
C CYS A 284 -16.99 -10.40 13.39
N GLU A 285 -17.75 -10.24 12.29
CA GLU A 285 -18.96 -11.03 12.03
C GLU A 285 -18.67 -12.54 11.92
N ARG A 286 -17.57 -12.89 11.24
CA ARG A 286 -17.14 -14.29 11.11
C ARG A 286 -16.70 -14.89 12.44
N LEU A 287 -16.02 -14.11 13.28
CA LEU A 287 -15.63 -14.53 14.62
C LEU A 287 -16.84 -14.73 15.56
N VAL A 288 -17.89 -13.92 15.44
CA VAL A 288 -19.16 -14.09 16.20
C VAL A 288 -19.80 -15.45 15.94
N ARG A 289 -19.70 -15.95 14.70
CA ARG A 289 -20.32 -17.21 14.26
C ARG A 289 -19.49 -18.44 14.57
N SER A 290 -18.27 -18.26 15.07
CA SER A 290 -17.40 -19.37 15.40
C SER A 290 -17.77 -19.98 16.76
N PRO A 291 -17.99 -21.30 16.85
CA PRO A 291 -18.34 -21.99 18.10
C PRO A 291 -17.19 -22.04 19.14
N VAL A 292 -16.08 -21.34 18.89
CA VAL A 292 -14.80 -21.47 19.60
C VAL A 292 -14.59 -20.37 20.65
N THR A 293 -15.54 -19.44 20.84
CA THR A 293 -15.48 -18.46 21.95
C THR A 293 -15.50 -19.12 23.34
N GLU A 294 -15.79 -20.42 23.45
CA GLU A 294 -15.72 -21.17 24.72
C GLU A 294 -14.49 -22.09 24.90
N ASN A 295 -13.64 -22.34 23.89
CA ASN A 295 -12.66 -23.45 23.94
C ASN A 295 -11.22 -23.19 23.47
N ILE A 296 -10.75 -21.94 23.44
CA ILE A 296 -9.36 -21.65 23.07
C ILE A 296 -8.46 -21.64 24.30
N LYS A 297 -8.15 -22.84 24.82
CA LYS A 297 -7.08 -23.03 25.84
C LYS A 297 -5.70 -23.34 25.22
N GLY A 298 -5.52 -23.13 23.92
CA GLY A 298 -4.31 -23.61 23.22
C GLY A 298 -3.73 -22.72 22.12
N LEU A 299 -4.31 -21.56 21.80
CA LEU A 299 -3.62 -20.59 20.93
C LEU A 299 -2.85 -19.60 21.80
N SER A 300 -1.54 -19.72 21.77
CA SER A 300 -0.60 -18.77 22.34
C SER A 300 -0.54 -17.50 21.45
N SER A 301 -1.29 -16.45 21.81
CA SER A 301 -1.10 -15.07 21.31
C SER A 301 -1.77 -14.01 22.25
N PRO A 302 -1.24 -12.77 22.38
CA PRO A 302 -1.25 -11.97 23.63
C PRO A 302 -2.43 -11.03 23.95
N GLU A 303 -3.51 -11.00 23.19
CA GLU A 303 -4.75 -10.29 23.58
C GLU A 303 -5.93 -11.25 23.42
N SER A 304 -6.69 -11.47 24.49
CA SER A 304 -7.92 -12.28 24.44
C SER A 304 -8.89 -11.66 23.45
N LEU A 305 -9.42 -12.46 22.52
CA LEU A 305 -10.49 -12.01 21.63
C LEU A 305 -11.65 -11.39 22.42
N PRO A 306 -12.31 -10.33 21.92
CA PRO A 306 -13.47 -9.78 22.57
C PRO A 306 -14.59 -10.81 22.70
N ASP A 307 -15.47 -10.62 23.68
CA ASP A 307 -16.68 -11.42 23.80
C ASP A 307 -17.61 -11.23 22.59
N GLN A 308 -18.56 -12.14 22.44
CA GLN A 308 -19.48 -12.16 21.29
C GLN A 308 -20.27 -10.84 21.15
N ILE A 309 -20.72 -10.23 22.25
CA ILE A 309 -21.47 -8.98 22.20
C ILE A 309 -20.56 -7.83 21.75
N SER A 310 -19.32 -7.81 22.24
CA SER A 310 -18.31 -6.84 21.81
C SER A 310 -17.98 -6.97 20.31
N LEU A 311 -17.84 -8.19 19.79
CA LEU A 311 -17.65 -8.42 18.36
C LEU A 311 -18.84 -7.94 17.53
N VAL A 312 -20.08 -8.20 17.95
CA VAL A 312 -21.29 -7.69 17.27
C VAL A 312 -21.32 -6.15 17.24
N ARG A 313 -20.96 -5.50 18.36
CA ARG A 313 -20.83 -4.03 18.41
C ARG A 313 -19.78 -3.52 17.44
N LEU A 314 -18.63 -4.17 17.36
CA LEU A 314 -17.55 -3.82 16.42
C LEU A 314 -18.00 -3.99 14.97
N THR A 315 -18.69 -5.09 14.63
CA THR A 315 -19.27 -5.30 13.29
C THR A 315 -20.20 -4.14 12.91
N ALA A 316 -21.18 -3.83 13.76
CA ALA A 316 -22.14 -2.75 13.49
C ALA A 316 -21.44 -1.37 13.40
N HIS A 317 -20.48 -1.10 14.28
CA HIS A 317 -19.71 0.15 14.28
C HIS A 317 -18.95 0.33 12.96
N HIS A 318 -18.14 -0.66 12.57
CA HIS A 318 -17.26 -0.52 11.42
C HIS A 318 -18.03 -0.56 10.09
N PHE A 319 -19.10 -1.34 9.96
CA PHE A 319 -19.97 -1.21 8.78
C PHE A 319 -20.62 0.16 8.67
N ARG A 320 -21.03 0.80 9.77
CA ARG A 320 -21.52 2.18 9.73
C ARG A 320 -20.46 3.16 9.27
N GLN A 321 -19.21 2.98 9.69
CA GLN A 321 -18.12 3.85 9.23
C GLN A 321 -17.84 3.65 7.74
N PHE A 322 -17.82 2.41 7.28
CA PHE A 322 -17.67 2.09 5.86
C PHE A 322 -18.78 2.74 5.01
N LEU A 323 -20.05 2.61 5.41
CA LEU A 323 -21.18 3.22 4.69
C LEU A 323 -21.14 4.75 4.65
N ARG A 324 -20.49 5.41 5.62
CA ARG A 324 -20.30 6.87 5.58
C ARG A 324 -19.24 7.27 4.56
N GLN A 325 -18.16 6.50 4.46
CA GLN A 325 -17.04 6.79 3.57
C GLN A 325 -17.33 6.37 2.12
N ASP A 326 -18.11 5.31 1.92
CA ASP A 326 -18.47 4.80 0.59
C ASP A 326 -20.00 4.69 0.41
N PRO A 327 -20.69 5.84 0.22
CA PRO A 327 -22.14 5.87 0.04
C PRO A 327 -22.61 5.31 -1.32
N HIS A 328 -21.68 4.98 -2.21
CA HIS A 328 -21.98 4.48 -3.56
C HIS A 328 -21.60 3.01 -3.76
N ASP A 329 -21.19 2.32 -2.70
CA ASP A 329 -20.85 0.89 -2.74
C ASP A 329 -22.05 0.05 -3.26
N PRO A 330 -21.82 -0.90 -4.19
CA PRO A 330 -22.89 -1.74 -4.73
C PRO A 330 -23.66 -2.57 -3.68
N ASP A 331 -23.03 -2.88 -2.54
CA ASP A 331 -23.62 -3.65 -1.45
C ASP A 331 -24.17 -2.74 -0.32
N TYR A 332 -24.20 -1.42 -0.49
CA TYR A 332 -24.65 -0.44 0.53
C TYR A 332 -25.95 -0.86 1.22
N ALA A 333 -26.99 -1.16 0.45
CA ALA A 333 -28.31 -1.51 0.99
C ALA A 333 -28.27 -2.79 1.84
N LYS A 334 -27.51 -3.81 1.42
CA LYS A 334 -27.38 -5.07 2.16
C LYS A 334 -26.62 -4.86 3.47
N ILE A 335 -25.55 -4.05 3.43
CA ILE A 335 -24.76 -3.72 4.62
C ILE A 335 -25.61 -2.88 5.59
N GLN A 336 -26.41 -1.94 5.09
CA GLN A 336 -27.31 -1.13 5.91
C GLN A 336 -28.39 -1.97 6.59
N GLU A 337 -28.96 -2.94 5.89
CA GLU A 337 -29.92 -3.91 6.46
C GLU A 337 -29.25 -4.74 7.55
N ALA A 338 -28.06 -5.27 7.30
CA ALA A 338 -27.29 -6.02 8.30
C ALA A 338 -26.99 -5.17 9.54
N VAL A 339 -26.57 -3.91 9.38
CA VAL A 339 -26.34 -2.98 10.50
C VAL A 339 -27.60 -2.75 11.32
N SER A 340 -28.75 -2.62 10.66
CA SER A 340 -30.04 -2.43 11.33
C SER A 340 -30.41 -3.66 12.17
N ALA A 341 -30.27 -4.86 11.60
CA ALA A 341 -30.52 -6.11 12.31
C ALA A 341 -29.59 -6.31 13.52
N LEU A 342 -28.30 -6.01 13.37
CA LEU A 342 -27.32 -6.09 14.48
C LEU A 342 -27.64 -5.09 15.59
N GLN A 343 -28.14 -3.89 15.25
CA GLN A 343 -28.54 -2.91 16.26
C GLN A 343 -29.76 -3.36 17.05
N THR A 344 -30.79 -3.86 16.37
CA THR A 344 -31.98 -4.42 17.04
C THR A 344 -31.60 -5.55 18.00
N TYR A 345 -30.69 -6.44 17.58
CA TYR A 345 -30.18 -7.49 18.46
C TYR A 345 -29.47 -6.94 19.71
N LEU A 346 -28.63 -5.90 19.56
CA LEU A 346 -27.92 -5.26 20.67
C LEU A 346 -28.86 -4.53 21.64
N ASP A 347 -29.91 -3.90 21.11
CA ASP A 347 -30.92 -3.18 21.91
C ASP A 347 -31.71 -4.18 22.77
N ASN A 348 -32.17 -5.29 22.18
CA ASN A 348 -32.88 -6.35 22.90
C ASN A 348 -32.07 -6.94 24.07
N ILE A 349 -30.76 -7.20 23.87
CA ILE A 349 -29.88 -7.69 24.95
C ILE A 349 -29.70 -6.66 26.07
N SER A 350 -29.74 -5.38 25.73
CA SER A 350 -29.57 -4.30 26.70
C SER A 350 -30.83 -4.14 27.58
N GLU A 351 -32.01 -4.41 27.03
CA GLU A 351 -33.29 -4.42 27.76
C GLU A 351 -33.44 -5.64 28.70
N GLU A 352 -32.82 -6.78 28.36
CA GLU A 352 -32.85 -8.02 29.17
C GLU A 352 -31.90 -8.00 30.39
N LYS A 353 -31.07 -6.97 30.57
CA LYS A 353 -30.26 -6.76 31.79
C LYS A 353 -30.95 -5.73 32.70
N PRO A 354 -31.96 -6.09 33.52
CA PRO A 354 -32.45 -5.20 34.54
C PRO A 354 -31.37 -4.98 35.60
N THR A 355 -31.20 -3.71 35.95
CA THR A 355 -30.48 -3.19 37.11
C THR A 355 -30.56 -4.14 38.30
N LYS A 356 -29.40 -4.66 38.73
CA LYS A 356 -29.19 -5.19 40.07
C LYS A 356 -28.22 -4.28 40.81
#